data_AF-A0A7D9LQ64-F1
#
_entry.id   AF-A0A7D9LQ64-F1
#
_cell.length_a   1.000
_cell.length_b   1.000
_cell.length_c   1.000
_cell.angle_alpha   90.00
_cell.angle_beta   90.00
_cell.angle_gamma   90.00
#
_symmetry.space_group_name_H-M   'P 1'
#
loop_
_entity.id
_entity.type
_entity.pdbx_description
1 polymer ?
#
loop_
_entity_poly.entity_id
_entity_poly.type
_entity_poly.pdbx_seq_one_letter_code
_entity_poly.pdbx_strand_id
1 'polypeptide(L)'
;LCREKSLQYVVAPNEADAQIAFLVRSGHADFAISEDSDLLAYGSKQWSPIDLGVIRYICHWVLFKLQLSGSGDLIKMNLILESVGVDQPSFLNICIAAGCDYLPNVKCVGIVTTTKVVKEN
;
A
#
# COMPACT_ATOMS: atom_id res chain seq x y z
N LEU A 1 -20.32 -13.59 -13.14
CA LEU A 1 -19.08 -14.36 -12.91
C LEU A 1 -18.85 -14.82 -11.47
N CYS A 2 -18.49 -13.95 -10.50
CA CYS A 2 -18.15 -14.42 -9.13
C CYS A 2 -19.31 -15.14 -8.44
N ARG A 3 -20.54 -14.61 -8.54
CA ARG A 3 -21.76 -15.26 -8.03
C ARG A 3 -22.03 -16.62 -8.68
N GLU A 4 -21.85 -16.72 -10.00
CA GLU A 4 -22.08 -17.95 -10.75
C GLU A 4 -21.05 -19.03 -10.41
N LYS A 5 -19.81 -18.63 -10.12
CA LYS A 5 -18.72 -19.52 -9.72
C LYS A 5 -18.64 -19.77 -8.21
N SER A 6 -19.61 -19.28 -7.43
CA SER A 6 -19.62 -19.38 -5.96
C SER A 6 -18.33 -18.90 -5.29
N LEU A 7 -17.70 -17.85 -5.86
CA LEU A 7 -16.52 -17.22 -5.28
C LEU A 7 -16.94 -16.18 -4.25
N GLN A 8 -16.25 -16.17 -3.11
CA GLN A 8 -16.42 -15.11 -2.12
C GLN A 8 -15.90 -13.78 -2.67
N TYR A 9 -16.66 -12.72 -2.44
CA TYR A 9 -16.28 -11.36 -2.81
C TYR A 9 -16.84 -10.40 -1.77
N VAL A 10 -16.16 -9.27 -1.60
CA VAL A 10 -16.61 -8.16 -0.77
C VAL A 10 -16.83 -6.97 -1.69
N VAL A 11 -17.91 -6.24 -1.48
CA VAL A 11 -18.13 -4.95 -2.14
C VAL A 11 -17.49 -3.90 -1.25
N ALA A 12 -16.41 -3.29 -1.73
CA ALA A 12 -15.77 -2.19 -1.00
C ALA A 12 -16.72 -0.99 -0.92
N PRO A 13 -16.79 -0.30 0.23
CA PRO A 13 -17.61 0.90 0.37
C PRO A 13 -17.08 2.07 -0.46
N ASN A 14 -15.76 2.11 -0.66
CA ASN A 14 -15.04 3.13 -1.43
C ASN A 14 -14.05 2.43 -2.38
N GLU A 15 -12.79 2.87 -2.39
CA GLU A 15 -11.75 2.29 -3.22
C GLU A 15 -11.31 0.89 -2.73
N ALA A 16 -11.03 0.01 -3.70
CA ALA A 16 -10.82 -1.41 -3.44
C ALA A 16 -9.45 -1.68 -2.79
N ASP A 17 -8.40 -0.96 -3.17
CA ASP A 17 -7.06 -1.12 -2.58
C ASP A 17 -7.07 -0.72 -1.10
N ALA A 18 -7.80 0.32 -0.70
CA ALA A 18 -8.02 0.71 0.68
C ALA A 18 -8.71 -0.41 1.48
N GLN A 19 -9.71 -1.07 0.90
CA GLN A 19 -10.41 -2.19 1.53
C GLN A 19 -9.51 -3.43 1.63
N ILE A 20 -8.74 -3.75 0.60
CA ILE A 20 -7.77 -4.84 0.59
C ILE A 20 -6.70 -4.59 1.66
N ALA A 21 -6.16 -3.38 1.71
CA ALA A 21 -5.18 -2.97 2.70
C ALA A 21 -5.73 -3.11 4.13
N PHE A 22 -6.97 -2.69 4.36
CA PHE A 22 -7.64 -2.89 5.63
C PHE A 22 -7.77 -4.37 6.00
N LEU A 23 -8.21 -5.23 5.08
CA LEU A 23 -8.39 -6.66 5.34
C LEU A 23 -7.07 -7.35 5.72
N VAL A 24 -5.98 -7.04 5.00
CA VAL A 24 -4.64 -7.55 5.32
C VAL A 24 -4.18 -7.05 6.69
N ARG A 25 -4.30 -5.74 6.97
CA ARG A 25 -3.92 -5.15 8.26
C ARG A 25 -4.71 -5.72 9.43
N SER A 26 -5.99 -6.00 9.25
CA SER A 26 -6.86 -6.60 10.27
C SER A 26 -6.64 -8.11 10.44
N GLY A 27 -5.78 -8.74 9.62
CA GLY A 27 -5.48 -10.17 9.68
C GLY A 27 -6.55 -11.08 9.09
N HIS A 28 -7.38 -10.56 8.18
CA HIS A 28 -8.31 -11.38 7.40
C HIS A 28 -7.63 -12.00 6.17
N ALA A 29 -6.43 -11.54 5.81
CA ALA A 29 -5.62 -12.06 4.71
C ALA A 29 -4.12 -11.89 5.01
N ASP A 30 -3.29 -12.77 4.46
CA ASP A 30 -1.84 -12.77 4.67
C ASP A 30 -1.10 -11.80 3.74
N PHE A 31 -1.58 -11.64 2.51
CA PHE A 31 -0.99 -10.76 1.49
C PHE A 31 -2.07 -10.23 0.55
N ALA A 32 -1.75 -9.14 -0.13
CA ALA A 32 -2.58 -8.56 -1.17
C ALA A 32 -2.00 -8.86 -2.56
N ILE A 33 -2.86 -9.01 -3.55
CA ILE A 33 -2.46 -9.13 -4.96
C ILE A 33 -3.06 -7.91 -5.67
N SER A 34 -2.22 -7.04 -6.21
CA SER A 34 -2.66 -5.89 -6.99
C SER A 34 -1.56 -5.47 -7.97
N GLU A 35 -1.96 -4.88 -9.09
CA GLU A 35 -1.04 -4.19 -10.01
C GLU A 35 -0.97 -2.69 -9.71
N ASP A 36 -1.80 -2.21 -8.79
CA ASP A 36 -1.83 -0.81 -8.38
C ASP A 36 -0.81 -0.55 -7.26
N SER A 37 -0.04 0.52 -7.42
CA SER A 37 0.94 0.96 -6.44
C SER A 37 0.31 1.72 -5.27
N ASP A 38 -0.91 2.21 -5.41
CA ASP A 38 -1.60 2.99 -4.38
C ASP A 38 -1.84 2.17 -3.11
N LEU A 39 -1.97 0.86 -3.27
CA LEU A 39 -2.03 -0.11 -2.17
C LEU A 39 -0.87 0.05 -1.16
N LEU A 40 0.32 0.43 -1.63
CA LEU A 40 1.50 0.66 -0.78
C LEU A 40 1.36 1.93 0.06
N ALA A 41 0.66 2.95 -0.45
CA ALA A 41 0.41 4.21 0.25
C ALA A 41 -0.64 4.05 1.37
N TYR A 42 -1.63 3.16 1.21
CA TYR A 42 -2.62 2.83 2.26
C TYR A 42 -2.05 2.11 3.49
N GLY A 43 -0.81 1.65 3.41
CA GLY A 43 -0.07 0.98 4.48
C GLY A 43 0.34 1.90 5.64
N SER A 44 -0.50 2.83 6.09
CA SER A 44 -0.19 3.66 7.26
C SER A 44 -0.51 2.95 8.58
N LYS A 45 0.35 3.21 9.57
CA LYS A 45 0.38 2.64 10.92
C LYS A 45 -0.93 2.97 11.65
N GLN A 46 -1.83 1.99 11.81
CA GLN A 46 -2.94 2.16 12.75
C GLN A 46 -2.44 1.76 14.15
N TRP A 47 -2.17 2.76 14.99
CA TRP A 47 -2.01 2.54 16.42
C TRP A 47 -3.29 1.89 16.95
N SER A 48 -3.18 0.62 17.34
CA SER A 48 -4.22 -0.13 18.05
C SER A 48 -3.93 0.02 19.55
N PRO A 49 -4.69 0.84 20.31
CA PRO A 49 -4.49 0.97 21.77
C PRO A 49 -4.85 -0.32 22.53
N ILE A 50 -5.47 -1.28 21.85
CA ILE A 50 -6.06 -2.50 22.39
C ILE A 50 -5.13 -3.72 22.32
N ASP A 51 -4.00 -3.62 21.61
CA ASP A 51 -3.03 -4.71 21.51
C ASP A 51 -1.86 -4.47 22.49
N LEU A 52 -1.85 -5.25 23.57
CA LEU A 52 -0.82 -5.35 24.60
C LEU A 52 0.58 -5.67 24.02
N GLY A 53 1.24 -4.66 23.44
CA GLY A 53 2.65 -4.73 23.01
C GLY A 53 2.90 -5.43 21.67
N VAL A 54 1.86 -5.87 20.95
CA VAL A 54 2.00 -6.45 19.61
C VAL A 54 1.70 -5.37 18.56
N ILE A 55 2.75 -4.76 18.03
CA ILE A 55 2.64 -3.84 16.89
C ILE A 55 2.26 -4.67 15.66
N ARG A 56 0.98 -4.68 15.28
CA ARG A 56 0.53 -5.26 14.00
C ARG A 56 0.82 -4.24 12.90
N TYR A 57 1.96 -4.43 12.24
CA TYR A 57 2.37 -3.64 11.10
C TYR A 57 1.52 -3.98 9.87
N ILE A 58 1.15 -2.93 9.12
CA ILE A 58 1.27 -2.73 7.66
C ILE A 58 0.93 -3.92 6.76
N CYS A 59 0.26 -3.67 5.63
CA CYS A 59 0.16 -4.60 4.50
C CYS A 59 1.57 -5.00 4.04
N HIS A 60 2.10 -6.04 4.65
CA HIS A 60 3.54 -6.27 4.64
C HIS A 60 3.97 -6.74 3.26
N TRP A 61 3.12 -7.56 2.64
CA TRP A 61 3.40 -8.31 1.44
C TRP A 61 2.35 -7.97 0.39
N VAL A 62 2.82 -7.36 -0.69
CA VAL A 62 2.03 -7.12 -1.90
C VAL A 62 2.66 -7.96 -2.99
N LEU A 63 1.88 -8.87 -3.56
CA LEU A 63 2.27 -9.62 -4.74
C LEU A 63 1.85 -8.79 -5.96
N PHE A 64 2.84 -8.16 -6.57
CA PHE A 64 2.66 -7.25 -7.68
C PHE A 64 2.74 -7.98 -9.01
N LYS A 65 1.85 -7.63 -9.96
CA LYS A 65 1.86 -8.17 -11.34
C LYS A 65 1.93 -9.69 -11.40
N LEU A 66 1.06 -10.36 -10.64
CA LEU A 66 0.95 -11.82 -10.71
C LEU A 66 0.44 -12.24 -12.10
N GLN A 67 1.29 -12.93 -12.84
CA GLN A 67 0.98 -13.49 -14.15
C GLN A 67 0.26 -14.83 -14.02
N LEU A 68 -0.46 -15.22 -15.08
CA LEU A 68 -1.10 -16.53 -15.18
C LEU A 68 -0.10 -17.71 -15.12
N SER A 69 1.17 -17.45 -15.41
CA SER A 69 2.27 -18.41 -15.26
C SER A 69 2.61 -18.72 -13.79
N GLY A 70 2.07 -17.96 -12.83
CA GLY A 70 2.41 -18.04 -11.41
C GLY A 70 3.58 -17.15 -10.99
N SER A 71 4.20 -16.44 -11.92
CA SER A 71 5.29 -15.49 -11.63
C SER A 71 4.74 -14.13 -11.21
N GLY A 72 5.32 -13.51 -10.19
CA GLY A 72 5.00 -12.15 -9.76
C GLY A 72 6.09 -11.59 -8.85
N ASP A 73 6.06 -10.29 -8.62
CA ASP A 73 7.04 -9.60 -7.79
C ASP A 73 6.52 -9.46 -6.36
N LEU A 74 7.18 -10.10 -5.40
CA LEU A 74 6.84 -9.93 -3.99
C LEU A 74 7.47 -8.65 -3.45
N ILE A 75 6.63 -7.66 -3.23
CA ILE A 75 7.02 -6.38 -2.67
C ILE A 75 6.83 -6.44 -1.15
N LYS A 76 7.89 -6.10 -0.42
CA LYS A 76 7.84 -5.93 1.03
C LYS A 76 8.03 -4.47 1.41
N MET A 77 7.09 -3.93 2.18
CA MET A 77 7.08 -2.50 2.50
C MET A 77 8.33 -2.07 3.29
N ASN A 78 8.80 -2.91 4.22
CA ASN A 78 10.02 -2.63 4.99
C ASN A 78 11.26 -2.46 4.09
N LEU A 79 11.40 -3.30 3.06
CA LEU A 79 12.51 -3.21 2.10
C LEU A 79 12.42 -1.93 1.25
N ILE A 80 11.20 -1.49 0.90
CA ILE A 80 11.00 -0.20 0.23
C ILE A 80 11.44 0.95 1.14
N LEU A 81 10.96 0.99 2.38
CA LEU A 81 11.32 2.04 3.33
C LEU A 81 12.82 2.09 3.58
N GLU A 82 13.47 0.93 3.74
CA GLU A 82 14.92 0.83 3.93
C GLU A 82 15.70 1.27 2.69
N SER A 83 15.30 0.82 1.49
CA SER A 83 15.96 1.18 0.23
C SER A 83 15.81 2.66 -0.13
N VAL A 84 14.64 3.23 0.15
CA VAL A 84 14.41 4.67 -0.01
C VAL A 84 15.02 5.43 1.15
N GLY A 85 15.18 4.85 2.33
CA GLY A 85 15.74 5.52 3.52
C GLY A 85 14.78 6.54 4.11
N VAL A 86 13.49 6.21 4.19
CA VAL A 86 12.42 7.08 4.72
C VAL A 86 11.51 6.28 5.65
N ASP A 87 10.81 6.96 6.55
CA ASP A 87 9.75 6.34 7.35
C ASP A 87 8.42 6.31 6.58
N GLN A 88 7.43 5.56 7.08
CA GLN A 88 6.14 5.38 6.41
C GLN A 88 5.37 6.71 6.18
N PRO A 89 5.29 7.64 7.16
CA PRO A 89 4.69 8.96 6.92
C PRO A 89 5.39 9.74 5.81
N SER A 90 6.72 9.74 5.78
CA SER A 90 7.48 10.38 4.71
C SER A 90 7.26 9.71 3.36
N PHE A 91 7.16 8.38 3.32
CA PHE A 91 6.80 7.64 2.11
C PHE A 91 5.42 8.05 1.59
N LEU A 92 4.42 8.16 2.46
CA LEU A 92 3.10 8.64 2.07
C LEU A 92 3.16 10.07 1.50
N ASN A 93 3.91 10.97 2.12
CA ASN A 93 4.13 12.32 1.60
C ASN A 93 4.79 12.30 0.22
N ILE A 94 5.74 11.38 0.00
CA ILE A 94 6.37 11.18 -1.31
C ILE A 94 5.32 10.76 -2.35
N CYS A 95 4.48 9.77 -2.04
CA CYS A 95 3.41 9.33 -2.94
C CYS A 95 2.45 10.48 -3.28
N ILE A 96 1.96 11.21 -2.27
CA ILE A 96 1.02 12.32 -2.47
C ILE A 96 1.64 13.42 -3.33
N ALA A 97 2.87 13.85 -3.03
CA ALA A 97 3.50 14.98 -3.72
C ALA A 97 4.11 14.60 -5.08
N ALA A 98 4.45 13.33 -5.32
CA ALA A 98 4.80 12.83 -6.64
C ALA A 98 3.58 12.76 -7.59
N GLY A 99 2.39 12.63 -7.00
CA GLY A 99 1.10 12.68 -7.67
C GLY A 99 0.20 11.53 -7.24
N CYS A 100 -1.06 11.84 -6.98
CA CYS A 100 -2.09 10.85 -6.62
C CYS A 100 -3.45 11.24 -7.19
N ASP A 101 -4.38 10.30 -7.21
CA ASP A 101 -5.71 10.51 -7.78
C ASP A 101 -6.61 11.47 -6.97
N TYR A 102 -6.22 11.78 -5.73
CA TYR A 102 -7.01 12.56 -4.79
C TYR A 102 -6.78 14.07 -4.89
N LEU A 103 -5.65 14.51 -5.45
CA LEU A 103 -5.21 15.90 -5.43
C LEU A 103 -4.65 16.34 -6.78
N PRO A 104 -4.78 17.62 -7.16
CA PRO A 104 -4.11 18.13 -8.35
C PRO A 104 -2.59 18.01 -8.23
N ASN A 105 -1.95 17.46 -9.27
CA ASN A 105 -0.51 17.28 -9.31
C ASN A 105 0.25 18.62 -9.30
N VAL A 106 1.33 18.67 -8.52
CA VAL A 106 2.24 19.82 -8.50
C VAL A 106 3.08 19.82 -9.78
N LYS A 107 3.04 20.92 -10.54
CA LYS A 107 3.76 21.01 -11.82
C LYS A 107 5.26 20.82 -11.62
N CYS A 108 5.86 20.01 -12.50
CA CYS A 108 7.30 19.72 -12.53
C CYS A 108 7.86 19.03 -11.27
N VAL A 109 7.00 18.54 -10.39
CA VAL A 109 7.38 17.74 -9.24
C VAL A 109 6.96 16.30 -9.51
N GLY A 110 7.94 15.40 -9.46
CA GLY A 110 7.73 13.96 -9.58
C GLY A 110 8.59 13.22 -8.57
N ILE A 111 8.53 11.90 -8.59
CA ILE A 111 9.05 11.05 -7.50
C ILE A 111 10.52 11.31 -7.14
N VAL A 112 11.39 11.60 -8.11
CA VAL A 112 12.81 11.90 -7.86
C VAL A 112 12.98 13.22 -7.10
N THR A 113 12.24 14.25 -7.50
CA THR A 113 12.27 15.57 -6.86
C THR A 113 11.70 15.48 -5.45
N THR A 114 10.54 14.84 -5.30
CA THR A 114 9.86 14.69 -4.02
C THR A 114 10.69 13.92 -3.01
N THR A 115 11.33 12.82 -3.44
CA THR A 115 12.18 12.00 -2.58
C THR A 115 13.39 12.78 -2.06
N LYS A 116 13.97 13.69 -2.86
CA LYS A 116 15.07 14.56 -2.39
C LYS A 116 14.57 15.55 -1.34
N VAL A 117 13.48 16.25 -1.63
CA VAL A 117 12.90 17.26 -0.74
C VAL A 117 12.51 16.65 0.61
N VAL A 118 11.90 15.48 0.62
CA VAL A 118 11.46 14.82 1.86
C VAL A 118 12.63 14.30 2.70
N LYS A 119 13.77 13.96 2.08
CA LYS A 119 14.99 13.56 2.81
C LYS A 119 15.82 14.73 3.36
N GLU A 120 15.64 15.91 2.78
CA GLU A 120 16.36 17.14 3.17
C GLU A 120 15.65 17.91 4.30
N ASN A 121 14.38 17.57 4.59
CA ASN A 121 13.61 18.10 5.73
C ASN A 121 13.73 17.18 6.94
#